data_AF-A0A1V6GKH9-F1
#
_entry.id   AF-A0A1V6GKH9-F1
#
_cell.length_a   1.000
_cell.length_b   1.000
_cell.length_c   1.000
_cell.angle_alpha   90.00
_cell.angle_beta   90.00
_cell.angle_gamma   90.00
#
_symmetry.space_group_name_H-M   'P 1'
#
loop_
_entity.id
_entity.type
_entity.pdbx_description
1 polymer ?
#
loop_
_entity_poly.entity_id
_entity_poly.type
_entity_poly.pdbx_seq_one_letter_code
_entity_poly.pdbx_strand_id
1 'polypeptide(L)' 'MQPARKLDECACGVHSELSCSGCGTPVCRHCSHQEITTNDPRNITIAYYCPACKADPKKNTWGTLYWDSLAALYT' A
#
# COMPACT_ATOMS: atom_id res chain seq x y z
N MET A 1 -23.44 -3.02 20.11
CA MET A 1 -22.67 -1.76 20.03
C MET A 1 -21.31 -2.10 19.43
N GLN A 2 -21.01 -1.63 18.22
CA GLN A 2 -19.64 -1.72 17.70
C GLN A 2 -18.81 -0.64 18.40
N PRO A 3 -17.60 -0.94 18.90
CA PRO A 3 -16.73 0.09 19.47
C PRO A 3 -16.41 1.13 18.39
N ALA A 4 -16.43 2.41 18.75
CA ALA A 4 -15.93 3.46 17.87
C ALA A 4 -14.47 3.15 17.51
N ARG A 5 -14.20 2.87 16.24
CA ARG A 5 -12.83 2.63 15.79
C ARG A 5 -12.06 3.95 15.83
N LYS A 6 -10.90 3.94 16.48
CA LYS A 6 -9.99 5.09 16.49
C LYS A 6 -9.44 5.25 15.07
N LEU A 7 -9.70 6.41 14.47
CA LEU A 7 -9.13 6.79 13.19
C LEU A 7 -7.83 7.56 13.46
N ASP A 8 -6.72 7.04 12.96
CA ASP A 8 -5.44 7.76 13.05
C ASP A 8 -5.36 8.82 11.94
N GLU A 9 -4.62 9.89 12.20
CA GLU A 9 -4.53 11.02 11.29
C GLU A 9 -3.36 10.83 10.31
N CYS A 10 -3.64 10.88 9.02
CA CYS A 10 -2.61 10.98 7.99
C CYS A 10 -1.87 12.32 8.11
N ALA A 11 -0.61 12.40 7.66
CA ALA A 11 0.17 13.64 7.70
C ALA A 11 -0.47 14.86 6.99
N CYS A 12 -1.53 14.66 6.19
CA CYS A 12 -2.31 15.73 5.56
C CYS A 12 -3.52 16.21 6.40
N GLY A 13 -3.71 15.69 7.62
CA GLY A 13 -4.82 16.05 8.51
C GLY A 13 -6.10 15.23 8.30
N VAL A 14 -6.11 14.28 7.36
CA VAL A 14 -7.27 13.42 7.10
C VAL A 14 -7.24 12.19 8.00
N HIS A 15 -8.29 11.98 8.78
CA HIS A 15 -8.49 10.76 9.55
C HIS A 15 -8.74 9.55 8.65
N SER A 16 -8.00 8.46 8.86
CA SER A 16 -8.11 7.24 8.08
C SER A 16 -7.90 5.99 8.93
N GLU A 17 -8.54 4.89 8.52
CA GLU A 17 -8.23 3.54 9.04
C GLU A 17 -7.03 2.91 8.33
N LEU A 18 -6.53 3.53 7.25
CA LEU A 18 -5.47 2.96 6.43
C LEU A 18 -4.11 3.22 7.07
N SER A 19 -3.26 2.21 7.03
CA SER A 19 -1.87 2.27 7.49
C SER A 19 -0.94 1.83 6.37
N CYS A 20 0.26 2.43 6.36
CA CYS A 20 1.29 2.08 5.40
C CYS A 20 1.76 0.64 5.63
N SER A 21 1.65 -0.23 4.63
CA SER A 21 2.06 -1.63 4.73
C SER A 21 3.57 -1.80 4.94
N GLY A 22 4.39 -0.78 4.61
CA GLY A 22 5.84 -0.82 4.78
C GLY A 22 6.37 -0.28 6.12
N CYS A 23 5.63 0.56 6.83
CA CYS A 23 6.10 1.17 8.08
C CYS A 23 5.03 1.42 9.15
N GLY A 24 3.77 1.09 8.88
CA GLY A 24 2.65 1.20 9.83
C GLY A 24 2.11 2.62 10.04
N THR A 25 2.72 3.65 9.48
CA THR A 25 2.24 5.04 9.65
C THR A 25 0.84 5.21 9.06
N PRO A 26 -0.05 5.98 9.70
CA PRO A 26 -1.36 6.29 9.14
C PRO A 26 -1.22 7.03 7.80
N VAL A 27 -2.01 6.60 6.83
CA VAL A 27 -2.06 7.19 5.48
C VAL A 27 -3.51 7.34 5.06
N CYS A 28 -3.84 8.33 4.24
CA CYS A 28 -5.17 8.41 3.63
C CYS A 28 -5.12 7.83 2.22
N ARG A 29 -6.29 7.55 1.63
CA ARG A 29 -6.40 6.99 0.27
C ARG A 29 -5.78 7.88 -0.82
N HIS A 30 -5.68 9.19 -0.58
CA HIS A 30 -5.10 10.16 -1.52
C HIS A 30 -3.58 10.30 -1.40
N CYS A 31 -3.04 10.26 -0.17
CA CYS A 31 -1.59 10.37 0.05
C CYS A 31 -0.85 9.04 -0.06
N SER A 32 -1.58 7.92 -0.01
CA SER A 32 -1.00 6.59 -0.21
C SER A 32 -0.87 6.24 -1.68
N HIS A 33 0.18 5.51 -1.99
CA HIS A 33 0.31 4.77 -3.22
C HIS A 33 -0.35 3.38 -3.04
N GLN A 34 -1.24 3.03 -3.95
CA GLN A 34 -1.92 1.73 -3.95
C GLN A 34 -1.17 0.77 -4.86
N GLU A 35 -0.84 -0.40 -4.32
CA GLU A 35 -0.13 -1.44 -5.05
C GLU A 35 -0.92 -2.75 -4.94
N ILE A 36 -1.02 -3.50 -6.03
CA ILE A 36 -1.57 -4.85 -5.99
C ILE A 36 -0.45 -5.79 -5.52
N THR A 37 -0.66 -6.46 -4.39
CA THR A 37 0.36 -7.29 -3.73
C THR A 37 -0.03 -8.77 -3.72
N THR A 38 -0.59 -9.24 -4.82
CA THR A 38 -0.99 -10.63 -5.01
C THR A 38 -0.56 -11.12 -6.39
N ASN A 39 -0.29 -12.42 -6.50
CA ASN A 39 -0.11 -13.09 -7.78
C ASN A 39 -1.34 -13.95 -8.15
N ASP A 40 -2.32 -14.08 -7.25
CA ASP A 40 -3.55 -14.83 -7.50
C ASP A 40 -4.64 -13.89 -8.04
N PRO A 41 -5.06 -14.04 -9.31
CA PRO A 41 -6.12 -13.21 -9.88
C PRO A 41 -7.49 -13.40 -9.20
N ARG A 42 -7.69 -14.48 -8.44
CA ARG A 42 -8.93 -14.72 -7.69
C ARG A 42 -8.94 -14.07 -6.31
N ASN A 43 -7.79 -13.63 -5.81
CA ASN A 43 -7.66 -13.02 -4.50
C ASN A 43 -6.80 -11.74 -4.54
N ILE A 44 -7.44 -10.66 -4.94
CA ILE A 44 -6.80 -9.34 -5.10
C ILE A 44 -6.58 -8.70 -3.72
N THR A 45 -5.31 -8.56 -3.34
CA THR A 45 -4.90 -7.78 -2.16
C THR A 45 -4.30 -6.45 -2.61
N ILE A 46 -4.76 -5.36 -1.99
CA ILE A 46 -4.25 -4.01 -2.22
C ILE A 46 -3.52 -3.55 -0.97
N ALA A 47 -2.25 -3.20 -1.12
CA ALA A 47 -1.46 -2.57 -0.08
C ALA A 47 -1.41 -1.05 -0.29
N TYR A 48 -1.22 -0.32 0.80
CA TYR A 48 -1.11 1.14 0.79
C TYR A 48 0.27 1.52 1.29
N TYR A 49 1.02 2.31 0.53
CA TYR A 49 2.36 2.76 0.90
C TYR A 49 2.42 4.27 1.02
N CYS A 50 3.11 4.79 2.04
CA CYS A 50 3.44 6.21 2.09
C CYS A 50 4.49 6.55 1.01
N PRO A 51 4.65 7.83 0.63
CA PRO A 51 5.58 8.24 -0.43
C PRO A 51 7.02 7.75 -0.20
N ALA A 52 7.47 7.72 1.05
CA ALA A 52 8.80 7.22 1.40
C ALA A 52 8.93 5.70 1.21
N CYS A 53 7.93 4.92 1.66
CA CYS A 53 7.99 3.45 1.56
C CYS A 53 7.75 2.96 0.14
N LYS A 54 7.00 3.71 -0.68
CA LYS A 54 6.85 3.41 -2.11
C LYS A 54 8.20 3.37 -2.82
N ALA A 55 9.06 4.36 -2.53
CA ALA A 55 10.35 4.51 -3.19
C ALA A 55 11.43 3.56 -2.66
N ASP A 56 11.18 2.90 -1.52
CA ASP A 56 12.11 1.96 -0.91
C ASP A 56 11.80 0.53 -1.36
N PRO A 57 12.61 -0.09 -2.24
CA PRO A 57 12.37 -1.44 -2.74
C PRO A 57 12.43 -2.52 -1.65
N LYS A 58 13.02 -2.23 -0.48
CA LYS A 58 13.00 -3.14 0.67
C LYS A 58 11.64 -3.15 1.37
N LYS A 59 10.86 -2.08 1.23
CA LYS A 59 9.53 -1.92 1.85
C LYS A 59 8.40 -2.16 0.85
N ASN A 60 8.61 -1.79 -0.41
CA ASN A 60 7.71 -2.06 -1.51
C ASN A 60 8.38 -2.98 -2.54
N THR A 61 8.46 -4.27 -2.20
CA THR A 61 9.03 -5.29 -3.10
C THR A 61 8.16 -5.52 -4.33
N TRP A 62 6.83 -5.34 -4.19
CA TRP A 62 5.86 -5.55 -5.26
C TRP A 62 5.98 -4.54 -6.39
N GLY A 63 6.32 -3.29 -6.05
CA GLY A 63 6.59 -2.25 -7.05
C GLY A 63 7.79 -2.55 -7.96
N THR A 64 8.66 -3.51 -7.61
CA THR A 64 9.73 -3.98 -8.51
C THR A 64 9.32 -5.29 -9.19
N LEU A 65 8.81 -6.23 -8.41
CA LEU A 65 8.44 -7.58 -8.89
C LEU A 65 7.33 -7.58 -9.94
N TYR A 66 6.33 -6.69 -9.82
CA TYR A 66 5.26 -6.61 -10.81
C TYR A 66 5.82 -6.23 -12.18
N TRP A 67 6.68 -5.22 -12.25
CA TRP A 67 7.25 -4.77 -13.51
C TRP A 67 8.27 -5.75 -14.09
N ASP A 68 9.12 -6.38 -13.27
CA ASP A 68 10.06 -7.40 -13.74
C ASP A 68 9.32 -8.62 -14.28
N SER A 69 8.28 -9.08 -13.58
CA SER A 69 7.46 -10.23 -14.03
C SER A 69 6.68 -9.90 -15.30
N LEU A 70 6.18 -8.66 -15.42
CA LEU A 70 5.48 -8.21 -16.63
C LEU A 70 6.45 -8.07 -17.80
N ALA A 71 7.65 -7.53 -17.59
CA ALA A 71 8.69 -7.44 -18.62
C ALA A 71 9.08 -8.83 -19.14
N ALA A 72 9.26 -9.82 -18.25
CA ALA A 72 9.59 -11.19 -18.63
C ALA A 72 8.50 -11.90 -19.47
N LEU A 73 7.24 -11.48 -19.40
CA LEU A 73 6.16 -12.03 -20.23
C LEU A 73 6.19 -11.51 -21.68
N TYR A 74 6.87 -10.40 -21.94
CA TYR A 74 6.92 -9.72 -23.24
C TYR A 74 8.31 -9.78 -23.92
N THR A 75 9.28 -10.47 -23.34
CA THR A 75 10.60 -10.80 -23.94
C THR A 75 10.73 -12.28 -24.25
#